data_AF-A0A966VC14-F1
#
_entry.id   AF-A0A966VC14-F1
#
_cell.length_a   1.000
_cell.length_b   1.000
_cell.length_c   1.000
_cell.angle_alpha   90.00
_cell.angle_beta   90.00
_cell.angle_gamma   90.00
#
_symmetry.space_group_name_H-M   'P 1'
#
loop_
_entity.id
_entity.type
_entity.pdbx_description
1 polymer ?
#
loop_
_entity_poly.entity_id
_entity_poly.type
_entity_poly.pdbx_seq_one_letter_code
_entity_poly.pdbx_strand_id
1 'polypeptide(L)'
;MGGQLLDQYSLLHAAVGVVAYFWNFPLWVGVLLHAVFEWAENTATGIWWVNRLFVEPGWFGLGWPGGKREPDALVNRVGDTGAFAVGWLAAAGLDWVGVQRGWYAGHRVSRKPD
;
A
#
# COMPACT_ATOMS: atom_id res chain seq x y z
N MET A 1 7.85 12.86 9.05
CA MET A 1 6.62 13.09 8.27
C MET A 1 6.98 13.43 6.86
N GLY A 2 6.17 12.93 5.96
CA GLY A 2 6.26 13.16 4.54
C GLY A 2 5.81 14.58 4.22
N GLY A 3 6.80 15.42 3.92
CA GLY A 3 6.58 16.74 3.30
C GLY A 3 6.70 16.71 1.78
N GLN A 4 7.15 15.57 1.22
CA GLN A 4 7.45 15.40 -0.20
C GLN A 4 6.40 14.53 -0.86
N LEU A 5 6.28 14.64 -2.19
CA LEU A 5 5.39 13.76 -2.96
C LEU A 5 5.73 12.29 -2.73
N LEU A 6 7.01 11.94 -2.67
CA LEU A 6 7.46 10.58 -2.39
C LEU A 6 8.54 10.61 -1.31
N ASP A 7 8.52 9.62 -0.44
CA ASP A 7 9.57 9.36 0.54
C ASP A 7 9.83 7.85 0.73
N GLN A 8 10.57 7.49 1.78
CA GLN A 8 10.89 6.10 2.07
C GLN A 8 9.65 5.24 2.38
N TYR A 9 8.57 5.84 2.91
CA TYR A 9 7.33 5.13 3.21
C TYR A 9 6.46 4.96 1.97
N SER A 10 6.60 5.79 0.95
CA SER A 10 5.97 5.53 -0.37
C SER A 10 6.35 4.17 -0.94
N LEU A 11 7.57 3.67 -0.68
CA LEU A 11 7.96 2.30 -1.05
C LEU A 11 7.17 1.24 -0.25
N LEU A 12 6.89 1.49 1.03
CA LEU A 12 6.04 0.63 1.85
C LEU A 12 4.61 0.60 1.30
N HIS A 13 4.04 1.74 0.93
CA HIS A 13 2.70 1.81 0.31
C HIS A 13 2.66 1.03 -1.02
N ALA A 14 3.70 1.16 -1.85
CA ALA A 14 3.83 0.34 -3.05
C ALA A 14 3.89 -1.17 -2.74
N ALA A 15 4.66 -1.59 -1.73
CA ALA A 15 4.70 -2.99 -1.30
C ALA A 15 3.32 -3.50 -0.83
N VAL A 16 2.56 -2.68 -0.09
CA VAL A 16 1.18 -3.01 0.30
C VAL A 16 0.28 -3.14 -0.95
N GLY A 17 0.46 -2.31 -1.97
CA GLY A 17 -0.21 -2.43 -3.26
C GLY A 17 0.06 -3.77 -3.96
N VAL A 18 1.32 -4.23 -3.95
CA VAL A 18 1.71 -5.56 -4.46
C VAL A 18 0.98 -6.66 -3.70
N VAL A 19 0.98 -6.62 -2.36
CA VAL A 19 0.28 -7.59 -1.52
C VAL A 19 -1.23 -7.60 -1.84
N ALA A 20 -1.85 -6.42 -1.94
CA ALA A 20 -3.27 -6.29 -2.25
C ALA A 20 -3.63 -6.94 -3.60
N TYR A 21 -2.77 -6.82 -4.62
CA TYR A 21 -2.95 -7.51 -5.89
C TYR A 21 -3.03 -9.03 -5.70
N PHE A 22 -2.07 -9.63 -4.98
CA PHE A 22 -2.03 -11.07 -4.75
C PHE A 22 -3.12 -11.57 -3.78
N TRP A 23 -3.66 -10.70 -2.94
CA TRP A 23 -4.82 -10.98 -2.09
C TRP A 23 -6.17 -10.76 -2.78
N ASN A 24 -6.18 -10.63 -4.10
CA ASN A 24 -7.41 -10.49 -4.90
C ASN A 24 -8.22 -9.20 -4.68
N PHE A 25 -7.69 -8.20 -3.97
CA PHE A 25 -8.34 -6.88 -3.86
C PHE A 25 -8.40 -6.16 -5.21
N PRO A 26 -9.57 -5.76 -5.73
CA PRO A 26 -9.65 -4.96 -6.94
C PRO A 26 -8.93 -3.62 -6.76
N LEU A 27 -8.24 -3.13 -7.80
CA LEU A 27 -7.46 -1.89 -7.73
C LEU A 27 -8.26 -0.71 -7.17
N TRP A 28 -9.46 -0.47 -7.69
CA TRP A 28 -10.28 0.67 -7.27
C TRP A 28 -10.73 0.57 -5.81
N VAL A 29 -11.04 -0.63 -5.31
CA VAL A 29 -11.36 -0.87 -3.89
C VAL A 29 -10.13 -0.61 -3.04
N GLY A 30 -8.97 -1.16 -3.46
CA GLY A 30 -7.71 -0.99 -2.77
C GLY A 30 -7.31 0.49 -2.64
N VAL A 31 -7.38 1.25 -3.74
CA VAL A 31 -7.09 2.69 -3.75
C VAL A 31 -8.05 3.46 -2.86
N LEU A 32 -9.36 3.16 -2.89
CA LEU A 32 -10.34 3.81 -2.04
C LEU A 32 -10.06 3.54 -0.55
N LEU A 33 -9.85 2.27 -0.19
CA LEU A 33 -9.53 1.89 1.19
C LEU A 33 -8.21 2.51 1.65
N HIS A 34 -7.20 2.56 0.79
CA HIS A 34 -5.92 3.20 1.09
C HIS A 34 -6.09 4.70 1.33
N ALA A 35 -6.84 5.41 0.48
CA ALA A 35 -7.09 6.83 0.65
C ALA A 35 -7.89 7.13 1.94
N VAL A 36 -8.86 6.27 2.28
CA VAL A 36 -9.61 6.37 3.55
C VAL A 36 -8.69 6.13 4.75
N PHE A 37 -7.79 5.13 4.65
CA PHE A 37 -6.79 4.87 5.67
C PHE A 37 -5.89 6.10 5.87
N GLU A 38 -5.25 6.60 4.80
CA GLU A 38 -4.41 7.82 4.78
C GLU A 38 -5.12 9.02 5.41
N TRP A 39 -6.41 9.21 5.11
CA TRP A 39 -7.19 10.27 5.71
C TRP A 39 -7.37 10.07 7.22
N ALA A 40 -7.75 8.86 7.64
CA ALA A 40 -8.01 8.53 9.03
C ALA A 40 -6.76 8.60 9.91
N GLU A 41 -5.64 8.04 9.44
CA GLU A 41 -4.38 8.00 10.20
C GLU A 41 -3.75 9.37 10.43
N ASN A 42 -4.07 10.34 9.56
CA ASN A 42 -3.57 11.71 9.64
C ASN A 42 -4.49 12.66 10.43
N THR A 43 -5.52 12.13 11.11
CA THR A 43 -6.28 12.88 12.12
C THR A 43 -5.55 12.87 13.47
N ALA A 44 -5.84 13.80 14.38
CA ALA A 44 -5.25 13.79 15.72
C ALA A 44 -5.52 12.46 16.47
N THR A 45 -6.73 11.93 16.34
CA THR A 45 -7.12 10.64 16.88
C THR A 45 -6.36 9.49 16.20
N GLY A 46 -6.23 9.52 14.87
CA GLY A 46 -5.48 8.52 14.10
C GLY A 46 -4.01 8.45 14.48
N ILE A 47 -3.34 9.60 14.55
CA ILE A 47 -1.93 9.72 14.98
C ILE A 47 -1.76 9.14 16.39
N TRP A 48 -2.68 9.47 17.30
CA TRP A 48 -2.66 8.91 18.66
C TRP A 48 -2.78 7.38 18.65
N TRP A 49 -3.72 6.82 17.90
CA TRP A 49 -3.89 5.38 17.77
C TRP A 49 -2.66 4.70 17.15
N VAL A 50 -2.11 5.25 16.06
CA VAL A 50 -0.93 4.71 15.38
C VAL A 50 0.25 4.61 16.35
N ASN A 51 0.56 5.72 17.02
CA ASN A 51 1.66 5.75 17.97
C ASN A 51 1.41 4.79 19.14
N ARG A 52 0.18 4.77 19.67
CA ARG A 52 -0.12 4.03 20.89
C ARG A 52 -0.27 2.52 20.69
N LEU A 53 -0.77 2.08 19.53
CA LEU A 53 -1.01 0.65 19.28
C LEU A 53 0.11 -0.01 18.49
N PHE A 54 0.76 0.73 17.59
CA PHE A 54 1.68 0.14 16.64
C PHE A 54 3.14 0.60 16.83
N VAL A 55 3.40 1.76 17.46
CA VAL A 55 4.77 2.27 17.69
C VAL A 55 5.27 1.99 19.11
N GLU A 56 4.60 2.49 20.15
CA GLU A 56 5.06 2.42 21.54
C GLU A 56 5.00 1.02 22.17
N PRO A 57 4.09 0.11 21.79
CA PRO A 57 4.12 -1.30 22.19
C PRO A 57 4.68 -2.22 21.09
N GLY A 58 4.69 -1.77 19.83
CA GLY A 58 4.79 -2.64 18.66
C GLY A 58 3.58 -3.57 18.52
N TRP A 59 3.09 -3.78 17.30
CA TRP A 59 2.04 -4.77 17.06
C TRP A 59 2.65 -6.18 17.13
N PHE A 60 2.34 -6.95 18.18
CA PHE A 60 2.97 -8.26 18.46
C PHE A 60 4.51 -8.23 18.50
N GLY A 61 5.10 -7.11 18.95
CA GLY A 61 6.56 -6.91 18.96
C GLY A 61 7.16 -6.43 17.64
N LEU A 62 6.35 -6.22 16.60
CA LEU A 62 6.75 -5.57 15.35
C LEU A 62 6.38 -4.09 15.41
N GLY A 63 7.38 -3.22 15.51
CA GLY A 63 7.20 -1.77 15.55
C GLY A 63 6.80 -1.22 14.18
N TRP A 64 5.75 -0.40 14.15
CA TRP A 64 5.43 0.38 12.96
C TRP A 64 6.57 1.37 12.68
N PRO A 65 7.11 1.40 11.45
CA PRO A 65 8.23 2.25 11.15
C PRO A 65 7.77 3.73 11.10
N GLY A 66 8.47 4.61 11.79
CA GLY A 66 8.33 6.07 11.59
C GLY A 66 7.18 6.77 12.29
N GLY A 67 6.90 6.45 13.55
CA GLY A 67 5.82 7.08 14.34
C GLY A 67 5.58 8.58 14.11
N LYS A 68 4.32 9.01 14.25
CA LYS A 68 3.84 10.32 13.79
C LYS A 68 3.83 11.38 14.88
N ARG A 69 4.47 12.52 14.66
CA ARG A 69 4.42 13.69 15.58
C ARG A 69 3.37 14.74 15.19
N GLU A 70 2.96 14.77 13.93
CA GLU A 70 1.98 15.67 13.32
C GLU A 70 1.35 14.90 12.12
N PRO A 71 0.47 15.49 11.31
CA PRO A 71 -0.04 14.88 10.08
C PRO A 71 0.94 15.04 8.91
N ASP A 72 0.98 14.08 7.98
CA ASP A 72 1.70 14.23 6.72
C ASP A 72 1.08 15.31 5.83
N ALA A 73 1.88 15.92 4.95
CA ALA A 73 1.38 16.91 4.00
C ALA A 73 0.40 16.25 3.00
N LEU A 74 -0.60 17.01 2.54
CA LEU A 74 -1.57 16.48 1.55
C LEU A 74 -0.90 15.89 0.31
N VAL A 75 0.18 16.52 -0.16
CA VAL A 75 0.97 16.05 -1.31
C VAL A 75 1.56 14.67 -1.08
N ASN A 76 2.01 14.37 0.14
CA ASN A 76 2.58 13.08 0.48
C ASN A 76 1.51 12.00 0.51
N ARG A 77 0.36 12.24 1.16
CA ARG A 77 -0.78 11.30 1.19
C ARG A 77 -1.29 10.92 -0.21
N VAL A 78 -1.32 11.90 -1.12
CA VAL A 78 -1.65 11.68 -2.54
C VAL A 78 -0.58 10.81 -3.20
N GLY A 79 0.70 11.12 -2.94
CA GLY A 79 1.82 10.34 -3.44
C GLY A 79 1.85 8.91 -2.94
N ASP A 80 1.54 8.67 -1.66
CA ASP A 80 1.49 7.34 -1.05
C ASP A 80 0.34 6.49 -1.58
N THR A 81 -0.83 7.10 -1.79
CA THR A 81 -1.94 6.44 -2.50
C THR A 81 -1.57 6.14 -3.96
N GLY A 82 -0.83 7.04 -4.61
CA GLY A 82 -0.27 6.81 -5.94
C GLY A 82 0.73 5.66 -5.96
N ALA A 83 1.63 5.60 -4.97
CA ALA A 83 2.63 4.56 -4.83
C ALA A 83 1.98 3.18 -4.60
N PHE A 84 0.92 3.12 -3.78
CA PHE A 84 0.08 1.93 -3.64
C PHE A 84 -0.48 1.46 -4.99
N ALA A 85 -1.07 2.37 -5.77
CA ALA A 85 -1.61 2.03 -7.09
C ALA A 85 -0.52 1.53 -8.04
N VAL A 86 0.66 2.17 -8.03
CA VAL A 86 1.82 1.74 -8.82
C VAL A 86 2.26 0.33 -8.43
N GLY A 87 2.34 0.02 -7.13
CA GLY A 87 2.69 -1.32 -6.66
C GLY A 87 1.71 -2.40 -7.12
N TRP A 88 0.40 -2.11 -7.01
CA TRP A 88 -0.64 -3.01 -7.51
C TRP A 88 -0.54 -3.23 -9.02
N LEU A 89 -0.34 -2.17 -9.80
CA LEU A 89 -0.21 -2.23 -11.25
C LEU A 89 1.06 -2.94 -11.69
N ALA A 90 2.18 -2.75 -10.97
CA ALA A 90 3.42 -3.46 -11.23
C ALA A 90 3.25 -4.98 -11.04
N ALA A 91 2.57 -5.40 -9.96
CA ALA A 91 2.26 -6.81 -9.72
C ALA A 91 1.34 -7.39 -10.82
N ALA A 92 0.30 -6.64 -11.20
CA ALA A 92 -0.59 -7.04 -12.30
C ALA A 92 0.12 -7.16 -13.65
N GLY A 93 1.00 -6.21 -13.96
CA GLY A 93 1.81 -6.23 -15.18
C GLY A 93 2.76 -7.41 -15.22
N LEU A 94 3.41 -7.73 -14.09
CA LEU A 94 4.28 -8.89 -13.98
C LEU A 94 3.51 -10.21 -14.17
N ASP A 95 2.33 -10.35 -13.53
CA ASP A 95 1.45 -11.52 -13.71
C ASP A 95 1.09 -11.69 -15.19
N TRP A 96 0.66 -10.61 -15.85
CA TRP A 96 0.33 -10.64 -17.28
C TRP A 96 1.52 -11.07 -18.15
N VAL A 97 2.71 -10.49 -17.95
CA VAL A 97 3.92 -10.89 -18.68
C VAL A 97 4.26 -12.36 -18.43
N GLY A 98 4.17 -12.82 -17.18
CA GLY A 98 4.44 -14.20 -16.80
C GLY A 98 3.52 -15.19 -17.50
N VAL A 99 2.23 -14.87 -17.61
CA VAL A 99 1.24 -15.67 -18.35
C VAL A 99 1.57 -15.71 -19.85
N GLN A 100 1.85 -14.56 -20.46
CA GLN A 100 2.16 -14.49 -21.90
C GLN A 100 3.42 -15.31 -22.24
N ARG A 101 4.40 -15.33 -21.34
CA ARG A 101 5.66 -16.07 -21.48
C ARG A 101 5.61 -17.52 -21.00
N GLY A 102 4.49 -17.96 -20.44
CA GLY A 102 4.33 -19.32 -19.93
C GLY A 102 5.17 -19.64 -18.69
N TRP A 103 5.50 -18.64 -17.87
CA TRP A 103 6.26 -18.86 -16.62
C TRP A 103 5.43 -19.53 -15.54
N TYR A 104 4.12 -19.24 -15.51
CA TYR A 104 3.14 -19.77 -14.56
C TYR A 104 1.71 -19.53 -15.07
N ALA A 105 0.73 -20.14 -14.40
CA ALA A 105 -0.68 -19.81 -14.59
C ALA A 105 -1.01 -18.48 -13.91
N GLY A 106 -1.81 -17.63 -14.57
CA GLY A 106 -2.04 -16.28 -14.08
C GLY A 106 -2.87 -16.24 -12.81
N HIS A 107 -2.49 -15.33 -11.93
CA HIS A 107 -3.14 -15.12 -10.64
C HIS A 107 -4.57 -14.62 -10.81
N ARG A 108 -4.78 -13.65 -11.71
CA ARG A 108 -6.13 -13.13 -12.02
C ARG A 108 -6.60 -13.40 -13.44
N VAL A 109 -5.68 -13.75 -14.35
CA VAL A 109 -6.01 -14.08 -15.74
C VAL A 109 -5.48 -15.48 -16.04
N SER A 110 -6.34 -16.49 -15.95
CA SER A 110 -5.94 -17.84 -16.35
C SER A 110 -5.77 -17.92 -17.88
N ARG A 111 -4.69 -18.57 -18.33
CA ARG A 111 -4.60 -19.03 -19.72
C ARG A 111 -5.61 -20.17 -19.86
N LYS A 112 -6.50 -20.14 -20.85
CA LYS A 112 -7.24 -21.36 -21.22
C LYS A 112 -6.19 -22.39 -21.65
N PRO A 113 -6.24 -23.63 -21.14
CA PRO A 113 -5.40 -24.69 -21.69
C PRO A 113 -5.80 -24.90 -23.15
N ASP A 114 -4.77 -24.94 -24.00
CA ASP A 114 -4.86 -25.21 -25.45
C ASP A 114 -5.37 -26.63 -25.72
#